data_AF-A0A4C1TJ71-F1
#
_entry.id   AF-A0A4C1TJ71-F1
#
_cell.length_a   1.000
_cell.length_b   1.000
_cell.length_c   1.000
_cell.angle_alpha   90.00
_cell.angle_beta   90.00
_cell.angle_gamma   90.00
#
_symmetry.space_group_name_H-M   'P 1'
#
loop_
_entity.id
_entity.type
_entity.pdbx_description
1 polymer ?
#
loop_
_entity_poly.entity_id
_entity_poly.type
_entity_poly.pdbx_seq_one_letter_code
_entity_poly.pdbx_strand_id
1 'polypeptide(L)'
;MKIDTNACAGSTSEVRYLEHVQAVVSANATRRGDLELFLTSPMGTRSMILSRRANDDDSRDGFTKWPFMTTHTWGEYPQGTWTLEARFNGGTAPSSATGWLRGWSLVLHGTRAPPYAQLQAQDPHSKLAVVKKAHEDNAPE
;
A
#
# COMPACT_ATOMS: atom_id res chain seq x y z
N MET A 1 2.35 -9.43 7.95
CA MET A 1 1.76 -8.66 9.07
C MET A 1 0.51 -7.95 8.58
N LYS A 2 -0.47 -7.70 9.45
CA LYS A 2 -1.77 -7.14 9.06
C LYS A 2 -2.13 -5.92 9.92
N ILE A 3 -2.78 -4.93 9.33
CA ILE A 3 -3.47 -3.82 10.00
C ILE A 3 -4.90 -3.82 9.50
N ASP A 4 -5.86 -3.88 10.42
CA ASP A 4 -7.26 -3.65 10.11
C ASP A 4 -7.60 -2.19 10.43
N THR A 5 -8.26 -1.49 9.51
CA THR A 5 -8.56 -0.05 9.66
C THR A 5 -9.94 0.28 9.12
N ASN A 6 -10.62 1.19 9.80
CA ASN A 6 -11.84 1.83 9.29
C ASN A 6 -11.55 3.11 8.48
N ALA A 7 -10.27 3.38 8.19
CA ALA A 7 -9.81 4.57 7.48
C ALA A 7 -10.33 5.89 8.08
N CYS A 8 -10.34 5.97 9.42
CA CYS A 8 -10.77 7.14 10.19
C CYS A 8 -12.24 7.51 9.96
N ALA A 9 -13.10 6.53 9.65
CA ALA A 9 -14.54 6.70 9.43
C ALA A 9 -15.20 7.60 10.49
N GLY A 10 -15.99 8.57 10.04
CA GLY A 10 -16.74 9.49 10.90
C GLY A 10 -15.91 10.67 11.46
N SER A 11 -14.61 10.74 11.18
CA SER A 11 -13.76 11.87 11.60
C SER A 11 -13.52 12.88 10.47
N THR A 12 -12.88 14.00 10.80
CA THR A 12 -12.42 14.99 9.80
C THR A 12 -11.32 14.46 8.87
N SER A 13 -10.67 13.35 9.24
CA SER A 13 -9.59 12.71 8.49
C SER A 13 -10.04 11.41 7.81
N GLU A 14 -11.35 11.22 7.66
CA GLU A 14 -11.92 10.07 6.95
C GLU A 14 -11.45 10.01 5.50
N VAL A 15 -10.91 8.86 5.10
CA VAL A 15 -10.53 8.57 3.71
C VAL A 15 -11.43 7.47 3.18
N ARG A 16 -12.17 7.78 2.10
CA ARG A 16 -13.01 6.79 1.39
C ARG A 16 -12.44 6.41 0.03
N TYR A 17 -11.75 7.32 -0.64
CA TYR A 17 -11.14 7.06 -1.95
C TYR A 17 -9.65 7.32 -1.86
N LEU A 18 -8.85 6.29 -2.12
CA LEU A 18 -7.40 6.35 -2.01
C LEU A 18 -6.76 7.18 -3.13
N GLU A 19 -5.66 7.85 -2.77
CA GLU A 19 -4.73 8.46 -3.71
C GLU A 19 -3.33 7.88 -3.49
N HIS A 20 -2.68 8.26 -2.39
CA HIS A 20 -1.34 7.77 -2.02
C HIS A 20 -1.42 6.94 -0.75
N VAL A 21 -0.68 5.84 -0.70
CA VAL A 21 -0.57 5.01 0.50
C VAL A 21 0.88 4.89 0.89
N GLN A 22 1.17 5.04 2.19
CA GLN A 22 2.51 4.83 2.73
C GLN A 22 2.54 3.74 3.79
N ALA A 23 3.53 2.85 3.68
CA ALA A 23 3.93 1.93 4.72
C ALA A 23 5.23 2.46 5.35
N VAL A 24 5.12 3.01 6.56
CA VAL A 24 6.27 3.48 7.33
C VAL A 24 6.86 2.30 8.08
N VAL A 25 7.99 1.77 7.60
CA VAL A 25 8.54 0.49 8.07
C VAL A 25 9.81 0.70 8.86
N SER A 26 9.93 -0.02 9.98
CA SER A 26 11.20 -0.22 10.67
C SER A 26 11.56 -1.70 10.63
N ALA A 27 12.70 -2.05 10.06
CA ALA A 27 13.15 -3.43 9.89
C ALA A 27 14.67 -3.53 10.02
N ASN A 28 15.16 -4.64 10.57
CA ASN A 28 16.58 -5.00 10.54
C ASN A 28 16.81 -6.07 9.47
N ALA A 29 17.95 -6.03 8.80
CA ALA A 29 18.38 -7.03 7.84
C ALA A 29 19.91 -7.11 7.83
N THR A 30 20.46 -8.33 7.84
CA THR A 30 21.90 -8.56 7.70
C THR A 30 22.41 -8.20 6.30
N ARG A 31 21.50 -8.13 5.31
CA ARG A 31 21.77 -7.59 3.98
C ARG A 31 20.52 -6.90 3.45
N ARG A 32 20.50 -5.57 3.52
CA ARG A 32 19.31 -4.76 3.18
C ARG A 32 18.84 -4.94 1.74
N GLY A 33 19.77 -5.09 0.79
CA GLY A 33 19.46 -5.21 -0.62
C GLY A 33 18.69 -6.48 -1.01
N ASP A 34 18.71 -7.51 -0.17
CA ASP A 34 17.92 -8.73 -0.40
C ASP A 34 16.51 -8.65 0.18
N LEU A 35 16.18 -7.60 0.94
CA LEU A 35 14.84 -7.42 1.47
C LEU A 35 13.90 -6.89 0.38
N GLU A 36 12.79 -7.60 0.18
CA GLU A 36 11.68 -7.14 -0.63
C GLU A 36 10.45 -6.93 0.26
N LEU A 37 9.68 -5.88 -0.04
CA LEU A 37 8.47 -5.54 0.69
C LEU A 37 7.30 -5.41 -0.27
N PHE A 38 6.17 -6.00 0.13
CA PHE A 38 4.90 -5.90 -0.58
C PHE A 38 3.79 -5.43 0.34
N LEU A 39 2.97 -4.53 -0.17
CA LEU A 39 1.77 -4.03 0.49
C LEU A 39 0.54 -4.45 -0.31
N THR A 40 -0.38 -5.16 0.33
CA THR A 40 -1.65 -5.57 -0.28
C THR A 40 -2.80 -4.81 0.35
N SER A 41 -3.64 -4.19 -0.48
CA SER A 41 -4.86 -3.47 -0.06
C SER A 41 -6.01 -4.42 0.29
N PRO A 42 -7.06 -3.94 0.98
CA PRO A 42 -8.26 -4.73 1.26
C PRO A 42 -8.97 -5.23 -0.01
N MET A 43 -8.88 -4.48 -1.11
CA MET A 43 -9.44 -4.88 -2.41
C MET A 43 -8.54 -5.84 -3.20
N GLY A 44 -7.39 -6.23 -2.66
CA GLY A 44 -6.53 -7.30 -3.20
C GLY A 44 -5.36 -6.83 -4.06
N THR A 45 -5.21 -5.52 -4.30
CA THR A 45 -4.09 -5.00 -5.09
C THR A 45 -2.78 -5.12 -4.33
N ARG A 46 -1.84 -5.90 -4.88
CA ARG A 46 -0.52 -6.16 -4.30
C ARG A 46 0.55 -5.28 -4.95
N SER A 47 1.14 -4.39 -4.16
CA SER A 47 2.16 -3.43 -4.58
C SER A 47 3.54 -3.84 -4.08
N MET A 48 4.53 -3.93 -4.98
CA MET A 48 5.94 -4.04 -4.58
C MET A 48 6.45 -2.65 -4.19
N ILE A 49 6.68 -2.43 -2.90
CA ILE A 49 7.09 -1.13 -2.35
C ILE A 49 8.60 -1.07 -2.05
N LEU A 50 9.27 -2.22 -2.05
CA LEU A 50 10.72 -2.34 -2.07
C LEU A 50 11.10 -3.54 -2.94
N SER A 51 11.85 -3.29 -4.01
CA SER A 51 12.44 -4.34 -4.85
C SER A 51 13.85 -4.71 -4.37
N ARG A 52 14.33 -5.89 -4.79
CA ARG A 52 15.70 -6.31 -4.54
C ARG A 52 16.68 -5.34 -5.18
N ARG A 53 17.74 -5.00 -4.45
CA ARG A 53 18.85 -4.13 -4.89
C ARG A 53 20.17 -4.86 -4.73
N ALA A 54 20.67 -5.46 -5.81
CA ALA A 54 21.83 -6.35 -5.77
C ALA A 54 23.11 -5.73 -5.18
N ASN A 55 23.27 -4.41 -5.33
CA ASN A 55 24.46 -3.67 -4.88
C ASN A 55 24.29 -3.03 -3.48
N ASP A 56 23.15 -3.23 -2.82
CA ASP A 56 22.91 -2.72 -1.47
C ASP A 56 23.32 -3.78 -0.44
N ASP A 57 24.60 -3.78 -0.07
CA ASP A 57 25.21 -4.72 0.88
C ASP A 57 25.19 -4.23 2.34
N ASP A 58 24.41 -3.18 2.62
CA ASP A 58 24.28 -2.61 3.96
C ASP A 58 23.74 -3.63 4.96
N SER A 59 24.53 -3.91 5.98
CA SER A 59 24.25 -4.85 7.07
C SER A 59 24.02 -4.17 8.43
N ARG A 60 24.11 -2.83 8.49
CA ARG A 60 24.15 -2.08 9.76
C ARG A 60 22.78 -1.54 10.14
N ASP A 61 22.09 -0.89 9.21
CA ASP A 61 21.00 0.03 9.59
C ASP A 61 19.61 -0.34 9.08
N GLY A 62 19.48 -1.37 8.23
CA GLY A 62 18.19 -1.82 7.71
C GLY A 62 17.31 -0.65 7.23
N PHE A 63 16.10 -0.56 7.78
CA PHE A 63 15.22 0.61 7.63
C PHE A 63 14.75 1.10 9.01
N THR A 64 14.82 2.41 9.24
CA THR A 64 14.28 3.04 10.45
C THR A 64 13.22 4.05 10.07
N LYS A 65 11.96 3.75 10.40
CA LYS A 65 10.78 4.58 10.09
C LYS A 65 10.75 5.08 8.64
N TRP A 66 11.12 4.22 7.69
CA TRP A 66 11.23 4.60 6.29
C TRP A 66 9.84 4.57 5.61
N PRO A 67 9.38 5.68 5.00
CA PRO A 67 8.05 5.77 4.40
C PRO A 67 8.07 5.28 2.95
N PHE A 68 7.84 3.98 2.75
CA PHE A 68 7.61 3.45 1.41
C PHE A 68 6.22 3.85 0.91
N MET A 69 6.08 4.19 -0.38
CA MET A 69 4.84 4.72 -0.94
C MET A 69 4.40 3.96 -2.18
N THR A 70 3.08 3.86 -2.40
CA THR A 70 2.49 3.38 -3.66
C THR A 70 1.27 4.19 -4.06
N THR A 71 1.02 4.24 -5.37
CA THR A 71 -0.18 4.78 -6.02
C THR A 71 -0.99 3.70 -6.75
N HIS A 72 -0.60 2.43 -6.67
CA HIS A 72 -1.26 1.35 -7.42
C HIS A 72 -2.72 1.13 -7.00
N THR A 73 -3.07 1.53 -5.77
CA THR A 73 -4.40 1.38 -5.18
C THR A 73 -5.26 2.63 -5.35
N TRP A 74 -4.93 3.51 -6.31
CA TRP A 74 -5.66 4.76 -6.51
C TRP A 74 -7.14 4.50 -6.81
N GLY A 75 -8.02 5.17 -6.08
CA GLY A 75 -9.48 5.05 -6.20
C GLY A 75 -10.08 3.89 -5.41
N GLU A 76 -9.27 2.98 -4.85
CA GLU A 76 -9.77 1.89 -4.01
C GLU A 76 -10.33 2.38 -2.67
N TYR A 77 -11.17 1.55 -2.07
CA TYR A 77 -11.69 1.72 -0.72
C TYR A 77 -10.67 1.21 0.31
N PRO A 78 -10.19 2.07 1.23
CA PRO A 78 -9.14 1.71 2.18
C PRO A 78 -9.60 0.89 3.39
N GLN A 79 -10.90 0.77 3.63
CA GLN A 79 -11.46 0.08 4.80
C GLN A 79 -11.19 -1.43 4.72
N GLY A 80 -10.82 -1.99 5.87
CA GLY A 80 -10.54 -3.41 6.04
C GLY A 80 -9.05 -3.70 6.23
N THR A 81 -8.65 -4.92 5.87
CA THR A 81 -7.36 -5.46 6.24
C THR A 81 -6.29 -5.19 5.19
N TRP A 82 -5.28 -4.42 5.58
CA TRP A 82 -4.02 -4.24 4.85
C TRP A 82 -2.99 -5.26 5.27
N THR A 83 -2.22 -5.80 4.31
CA THR A 83 -1.17 -6.79 4.59
C THR A 83 0.19 -6.29 4.12
N LEU A 84 1.16 -6.22 5.03
CA LEU A 84 2.58 -6.01 4.73
C LEU A 84 3.31 -7.37 4.75
N GLU A 85 3.93 -7.72 3.63
CA GLU A 85 4.78 -8.90 3.47
C GLU A 85 6.23 -8.47 3.32
N ALA A 86 7.13 -9.15 4.04
CA ALA A 86 8.57 -8.95 3.95
C ALA A 86 9.22 -10.30 3.62
N ARG A 87 10.07 -10.34 2.61
CA ARG A 87 10.78 -11.56 2.20
C ARG A 87 12.23 -11.27 1.84
N PHE A 88 13.11 -12.23 2.09
CA PHE A 88 14.47 -12.19 1.59
C PHE A 88 14.55 -12.89 0.23
N ASN A 89 15.17 -12.21 -0.73
CA ASN A 89 15.46 -12.73 -2.06
C ASN A 89 16.98 -12.73 -2.27
N GLY A 90 17.62 -13.86 -1.96
CA GLY A 90 19.06 -14.06 -2.07
C GLY A 90 19.63 -14.18 -3.48
N GLY A 91 18.78 -14.20 -4.52
CA GLY A 91 19.22 -14.53 -5.87
C GLY A 91 19.62 -16.02 -6.00
N THR A 92 20.77 -16.29 -6.62
CA THR A 92 21.23 -17.65 -7.00
C THR A 92 21.99 -18.40 -5.90
N ALA A 93 22.33 -17.75 -4.79
CA ALA A 93 22.94 -18.40 -3.63
C ALA A 93 21.92 -18.47 -2.49
N PRO A 94 21.93 -19.51 -1.63
CA PRO A 94 21.13 -19.50 -0.42
C PRO A 94 21.56 -18.30 0.42
N SER A 95 20.73 -17.25 0.48
CA SER A 95 21.00 -16.11 1.33
C SER A 95 20.87 -16.58 2.77
N SER A 96 21.99 -16.64 3.47
CA SER A 96 22.04 -16.61 4.95
C SER A 96 21.54 -15.27 5.51
N ALA A 97 20.97 -14.40 4.67
CA ALA A 97 20.41 -13.13 5.07
C ALA A 97 19.24 -13.37 6.01
N THR A 98 19.32 -12.74 7.18
CA THR A 98 18.29 -12.81 8.21
C THR A 98 17.91 -11.39 8.59
N GLY A 99 16.76 -11.26 9.25
CA GLY A 99 16.24 -9.97 9.66
C GLY A 99 14.86 -10.12 10.24
N TRP A 100 14.35 -9.03 10.80
CA TRP A 100 13.01 -9.00 11.36
C TRP A 100 12.42 -7.61 11.20
N LEU A 101 11.10 -7.57 11.02
CA LEU A 101 10.35 -6.33 11.08
C LEU A 101 10.20 -5.92 12.55
N ARG A 102 10.59 -4.68 12.89
CA ARG A 102 10.41 -4.12 14.23
C ARG A 102 9.02 -3.54 14.41
N GLY A 103 8.43 -3.01 13.34
CA GLY A 103 7.10 -2.43 13.34
C GLY A 103 6.82 -1.68 12.05
N TRP A 104 5.55 -1.37 11.84
CA TRP A 104 5.13 -0.53 10.73
C TRP A 104 3.87 0.27 11.07
N SER A 105 3.67 1.35 10.34
CA SER A 105 2.45 2.15 10.37
C SER A 105 1.94 2.36 8.96
N LEU A 106 0.62 2.41 8.83
CA LEU A 106 -0.08 2.68 7.58
C LEU A 106 -0.55 4.14 7.57
N VAL A 107 -0.21 4.87 6.52
CA VAL A 107 -0.69 6.23 6.29
C VAL A 107 -1.47 6.25 4.99
N LEU A 108 -2.72 6.70 5.06
CA LEU A 108 -3.65 6.75 3.95
C LEU A 108 -3.89 8.21 3.58
N HIS A 109 -3.68 8.54 2.31
CA HIS A 109 -4.01 9.84 1.73
C HIS A 109 -5.12 9.67 0.71
N GLY A 110 -6.07 10.59 0.72
CA GLY A 110 -7.16 10.61 -0.24
C GLY A 110 -8.32 11.47 0.22
N THR A 111 -9.50 11.20 -0.32
CA THR A 111 -10.68 12.05 -0.14
C THR A 111 -11.84 11.31 0.51
N ARG A 112 -12.70 12.08 1.19
CA ARG A 112 -14.00 11.58 1.69
C ARG A 112 -15.05 11.52 0.58
N ALA A 113 -15.08 12.52 -0.30
CA ALA A 113 -15.99 12.58 -1.44
C ALA A 113 -15.35 11.92 -2.67
N PRO A 114 -16.16 11.33 -3.57
CA PRO A 114 -15.63 10.72 -4.79
C PRO A 114 -14.94 11.77 -5.67
N PRO A 115 -13.77 11.46 -6.26
CA PRO A 115 -12.97 12.44 -7.01
C PRO A 115 -13.67 12.98 -8.26
N TYR A 116 -14.67 12.26 -8.75
CA TYR A 116 -15.47 12.61 -9.94
C TYR A 116 -16.88 13.13 -9.59
N ALA A 117 -17.15 13.51 -8.33
CA ALA A 117 -18.47 13.95 -7.88
C ALA A 117 -19.06 15.06 -8.78
N GLN A 118 -18.20 15.95 -9.27
CA GLN A 118 -18.60 17.12 -10.09
C GLN A 118 -18.58 16.84 -11.60
N LEU A 119 -18.07 15.69 -12.04
CA LEU A 119 -17.95 15.38 -13.47
C LEU A 119 -19.23 14.69 -13.96
N GLN A 120 -19.81 15.15 -15.06
CA GLN A 120 -20.96 14.47 -15.70
C GLN A 120 -20.48 13.58 -16.83
N ALA A 121 -20.87 12.31 -16.81
CA ALA A 121 -20.63 11.42 -17.95
C ALA A 121 -21.71 11.70 -19.01
N GLN A 122 -21.30 12.26 -20.15
CA GLN A 122 -22.22 12.54 -21.25
C GLN A 122 -22.66 11.26 -21.99
N ASP A 123 -21.77 10.26 -22.01
CA ASP A 123 -22.01 8.96 -22.63
C ASP A 123 -22.01 7.85 -21.55
N PRO A 124 -23.07 7.01 -21.47
CA PRO A 124 -23.14 5.84 -20.58
C PRO A 124 -22.00 4.83 -20.75
N HIS A 125 -21.36 4.78 -21.92
CA HIS A 125 -20.23 3.90 -22.22
C HIS A 125 -18.86 4.56 -22.03
N SER A 126 -18.83 5.84 -21.61
CA SER A 126 -17.57 6.53 -21.31
C SER A 126 -16.83 5.84 -20.15
N LYS A 127 -15.50 5.96 -20.14
CA LYS A 127 -14.67 5.48 -19.02
C LYS A 127 -15.13 6.04 -17.68
N LEU A 128 -15.57 7.30 -17.66
CA LEU A 128 -16.08 7.96 -16.46
C LEU A 128 -17.37 7.30 -15.96
N ALA A 129 -18.32 6.99 -16.84
CA ALA A 129 -19.55 6.29 -16.47
C ALA A 129 -19.27 4.90 -15.89
N VAL A 130 -18.35 4.15 -16.53
CA VAL A 130 -17.94 2.81 -16.08
C VAL A 130 -17.30 2.87 -14.70
N VAL A 131 -16.38 3.81 -14.47
CA VAL A 131 -15.70 3.97 -13.17
C VAL A 131 -16.69 4.39 -12.08
N LYS A 132 -17.59 5.33 -12.36
CA LYS A 132 -18.63 5.75 -11.42
C LYS A 132 -19.50 4.57 -10.98
N LYS A 133 -20.02 3.82 -11.95
CA LYS A 133 -20.84 2.64 -11.68
C LYS A 133 -20.08 1.59 -10.88
N ALA A 134 -18.83 1.30 -11.24
CA ALA A 134 -18.00 0.34 -10.51
C ALA A 134 -17.77 0.78 -9.04
N HIS A 135 -17.59 2.07 -8.78
CA HIS A 135 -17.45 2.55 -7.41
C HIS A 135 -18.78 2.46 -6.65
N GLU A 136 -19.91 2.81 -7.26
CA GLU A 136 -21.24 2.68 -6.64
C GLU A 136 -21.55 1.22 -6.29
N ASP A 137 -21.30 0.29 -7.21
CA ASP A 137 -21.56 -1.14 -7.04
C ASP A 137 -20.66 -1.79 -5.97
N ASN A 138 -19.45 -1.27 -5.77
CA ASN A 138 -18.46 -1.82 -4.82
C ASN A 138 -18.31 -0.97 -3.54
N ALA A 139 -19.16 0.04 -3.34
CA ALA A 139 -19.07 0.90 -2.16
C ALA A 139 -19.32 0.06 -0.89
N PRO A 140 -18.45 0.15 0.13
CA PRO A 140 -18.71 -0.49 1.42
C PRO A 140 -19.97 0.13 2.07
N GLU A 141 -20.81 -0.71 2.67
CA GLU A 141 -22.03 -0.34 3.43
C GLU A 141 -21.73 0.62 4.59
#